data_AF-A0A8K1GM92-F1
#
_entry.id   AF-A0A8K1GM92-F1
#
_cell.length_a   1.000
_cell.length_b   1.000
_cell.length_c   1.000
_cell.angle_alpha   90.00
_cell.angle_beta   90.00
_cell.angle_gamma   90.00
#
_symmetry.space_group_name_H-M   'P 1'
#
loop_
_entity.id
_entity.type
_entity.pdbx_description
1 polymer ?
#
loop_
_entity_poly.entity_id
_entity_poly.type
_entity_poly.pdbx_seq_one_letter_code
_entity_poly.pdbx_strand_id
1 'polypeptide(L)'
;RHTPYMVQPEYRIYEMNKRLQSRTEDSDNLWWDAFATEFFEDDATLTLSFCLEDGPKRYTIGRTLIPRYFSTVFEGGVTDLYYILKHSKESYHNSSITVDCDQCTMVTQHGKPMFTKVCTEGRLILEFTFDDLMRIKTWHFTIRQYRELVPRSILAMHAQDPQVLEQLSKNITRMGLTNFTLNYLRLPKHYLCWAEKEQQYGFVSAGSCRSWTSSPNLPTLIEEDKKELGNHTD
;
A
#
# COMPACT_ATOMS: atom_id res chain seq x y z
N ARG A 1 42.08 5.21 -1.55
CA ARG A 1 41.03 5.86 -0.75
C ARG A 1 40.00 4.78 -0.46
N HIS A 2 39.92 4.30 0.77
CA HIS A 2 38.87 3.36 1.17
C HIS A 2 37.54 4.11 1.14
N THR A 3 36.69 3.77 0.19
CA THR A 3 35.28 4.15 0.22
C THR A 3 34.71 3.56 1.50
N PRO A 4 34.09 4.35 2.40
CA PRO A 4 33.31 3.78 3.48
C PRO A 4 32.28 2.85 2.83
N TYR A 5 31.95 1.73 3.48
CA TYR A 5 30.89 0.83 3.05
C TYR A 5 29.56 1.61 3.02
N MET A 6 29.33 2.37 1.96
CA MET A 6 28.06 3.01 1.68
C MET A 6 27.10 1.86 1.43
N VAL A 7 26.09 1.76 2.27
CA VAL A 7 24.97 0.86 2.03
C VAL A 7 24.43 1.21 0.64
N GLN A 8 24.41 0.26 -0.29
CA GLN A 8 23.85 0.52 -1.61
C GLN A 8 22.32 0.67 -1.47
N PRO A 9 21.67 1.57 -2.21
CA PRO A 9 20.21 1.71 -2.21
C PRO A 9 19.47 0.37 -2.41
N GLU A 10 20.04 -0.52 -3.23
CA GLU A 10 19.54 -1.87 -3.47
C GLU A 10 19.57 -2.74 -2.21
N TYR A 11 20.58 -2.57 -1.36
CA TYR A 11 20.66 -3.26 -0.07
C TYR A 11 19.58 -2.77 0.90
N ARG A 12 19.23 -1.48 0.89
CA ARG A 12 18.10 -0.96 1.69
C ARG A 12 16.77 -1.61 1.30
N ILE A 13 16.55 -1.83 0.00
CA ILE A 13 15.36 -2.57 -0.47
C ILE A 13 15.41 -4.04 -0.06
N TYR A 14 16.59 -4.67 -0.08
CA TYR A 14 16.76 -6.02 0.45
C TYR A 14 16.41 -6.11 1.95
N GLU A 15 16.87 -5.16 2.77
CA GLU A 15 16.52 -5.09 4.19
C GLU A 15 15.02 -4.87 4.41
N MET A 16 14.41 -3.97 3.64
CA MET A 16 12.97 -3.74 3.69
C MET A 16 12.17 -5.00 3.35
N ASN A 17 12.58 -5.73 2.31
CA ASN A 17 11.98 -7.02 1.96
C ASN A 17 12.11 -8.03 3.11
N LYS A 18 13.30 -8.14 3.71
CA LYS A 18 13.54 -9.02 4.85
C LYS A 18 12.66 -8.66 6.05
N ARG A 19 12.45 -7.37 6.32
CA ARG A 19 11.57 -6.88 7.38
C ARG A 19 10.10 -7.21 7.11
N LEU A 20 9.65 -7.07 5.87
CA LEU A 20 8.29 -7.44 5.46
C LEU A 20 8.06 -8.95 5.57
N GLN A 21 9.07 -9.77 5.23
CA GLN A 21 9.00 -11.22 5.31
C GLN A 21 9.09 -11.77 6.73
N SER A 22 9.65 -11.01 7.68
CA SER A 22 9.65 -11.39 9.10
C SER A 22 8.36 -11.02 9.84
N ARG A 23 7.38 -10.44 9.14
CA ARG A 23 6.06 -10.07 9.68
C ARG A 23 5.28 -11.33 10.10
N THR A 24 4.75 -11.31 11.33
CA THR A 24 3.79 -12.30 11.82
C THR A 24 2.34 -11.85 11.61
N GLU A 25 1.37 -12.76 11.71
CA GLU A 25 -0.06 -12.41 11.62
C GLU A 25 -0.52 -11.49 12.76
N ASP A 26 0.16 -11.54 13.91
CA ASP A 26 -0.12 -10.70 15.09
C ASP A 26 0.54 -9.31 15.06
N SER A 27 1.11 -8.90 13.91
CA SER A 27 1.77 -7.59 13.79
C SER A 27 0.76 -6.44 13.89
N ASP A 28 0.86 -5.66 14.95
CA ASP A 28 -0.05 -4.56 15.29
C ASP A 28 0.34 -3.24 14.59
N ASN A 29 -0.37 -2.15 14.93
CA ASN A 29 -0.11 -0.83 14.36
C ASN A 29 1.30 -0.32 14.72
N LEU A 30 1.80 -0.62 15.92
CA LEU A 30 3.14 -0.20 16.35
C LEU A 30 4.25 -0.84 15.51
N TRP A 31 4.05 -2.10 15.10
CA TRP A 31 4.97 -2.76 14.18
C TRP A 31 5.05 -2.03 12.83
N TRP A 32 3.90 -1.59 12.28
CA TRP A 32 3.85 -0.86 11.01
C TRP A 32 4.45 0.54 11.13
N ASP A 33 4.26 1.22 12.26
CA ASP A 33 4.89 2.51 12.53
C ASP A 33 6.40 2.39 12.68
N ALA A 34 6.89 1.33 13.36
CA ALA A 34 8.30 1.02 13.45
C ALA A 34 8.90 0.71 12.06
N PHE A 35 8.20 -0.10 11.25
CA PHE A 35 8.59 -0.36 9.86
C PHE A 35 8.70 0.94 9.06
N ALA A 36 7.70 1.82 9.12
CA ALA A 36 7.74 3.07 8.37
C ALA A 36 8.85 4.00 8.86
N THR A 37 9.12 4.03 10.17
CA THR A 37 10.21 4.85 10.75
C THR A 37 11.59 4.35 10.32
N GLU A 38 11.74 3.04 10.17
CA GLU A 38 12.99 2.39 9.76
C GLU A 38 13.33 2.67 8.28
N PHE A 39 12.33 2.73 7.40
CA PHE A 39 12.56 2.80 5.95
C PHE A 39 12.15 4.12 5.28
N PHE A 40 11.35 4.97 5.91
CA PHE A 40 10.83 6.21 5.32
C PHE A 40 11.16 7.44 6.16
N GLU A 41 11.44 8.55 5.48
CA GLU A 41 11.59 9.87 6.10
C GLU A 41 10.29 10.40 6.70
N ASP A 42 10.40 11.37 7.60
CA ASP A 42 9.23 11.96 8.27
C ASP A 42 8.35 12.79 7.31
N ASP A 43 8.93 13.29 6.22
CA ASP A 43 8.26 14.00 5.12
C ASP A 43 8.00 13.12 3.89
N ALA A 44 8.15 11.79 4.04
CA ALA A 44 8.09 10.88 2.90
C ALA A 44 6.73 10.86 2.19
N THR A 45 6.77 10.58 0.89
CA THR A 45 5.58 10.41 0.06
C THR A 45 5.59 9.07 -0.68
N LEU A 46 4.41 8.45 -0.76
CA LEU A 46 4.18 7.21 -1.52
C LEU A 46 3.14 7.47 -2.60
N THR A 47 3.53 7.23 -3.85
CA THR A 47 2.70 7.40 -5.03
C THR A 47 2.54 6.10 -5.79
N LEU A 48 1.30 5.73 -6.07
CA LEU A 48 0.92 4.65 -6.97
C LEU A 48 0.26 5.20 -8.22
N SER A 49 0.67 4.72 -9.39
CA SER A 49 0.09 5.08 -10.68
C SER A 49 -0.25 3.82 -11.47
N PHE A 50 -1.47 3.71 -11.98
CA PHE A 50 -1.93 2.54 -12.75
C PHE A 50 -3.18 2.89 -13.57
N CYS A 51 -3.45 2.12 -14.62
CA CYS A 51 -4.64 2.31 -15.45
C CYS A 51 -5.74 1.35 -15.00
N LEU A 52 -6.93 1.89 -14.72
CA LEU A 52 -8.16 1.11 -14.56
C LEU A 52 -9.02 1.26 -15.83
N GLU A 53 -10.16 0.56 -15.87
CA GLU A 53 -11.14 0.64 -16.96
C GLU A 53 -11.66 2.08 -17.19
N ASP A 54 -11.72 2.88 -16.14
CA ASP A 54 -12.14 4.28 -16.18
C ASP A 54 -10.99 5.28 -16.41
N GLY A 55 -9.79 4.77 -16.74
CA GLY A 55 -8.63 5.55 -17.13
C GLY A 55 -7.47 5.55 -16.12
N PRO A 56 -6.44 6.38 -16.36
CA PRO A 56 -5.25 6.45 -15.51
C PRO A 56 -5.60 7.01 -14.13
N LYS A 57 -5.19 6.30 -13.08
CA LYS A 57 -5.32 6.70 -11.68
C LYS A 57 -3.94 6.97 -11.08
N ARG A 58 -3.87 7.99 -10.23
CA ARG A 58 -2.69 8.34 -9.45
C ARG A 58 -3.12 8.66 -8.03
N TYR A 59 -2.60 7.90 -7.08
CA TYR A 59 -2.84 8.07 -5.65
C TYR A 59 -1.52 8.43 -4.98
N THR A 60 -1.51 9.51 -4.19
CA THR A 60 -0.34 9.94 -3.42
C THR A 60 -0.75 10.12 -1.97
N ILE A 61 -0.04 9.45 -1.07
CA ILE A 61 -0.20 9.51 0.38
C ILE A 61 1.10 10.01 1.02
N GLY A 62 0.97 10.66 2.19
CA GLY A 62 2.11 11.12 2.99
C GLY A 62 2.50 10.12 4.08
N ARG A 63 3.57 10.43 4.80
CA ARG A 63 4.22 9.60 5.81
C ARG A 63 3.29 8.94 6.85
N THR A 64 2.27 9.64 7.33
CA THR A 64 1.36 9.11 8.37
C THR A 64 0.45 7.99 7.86
N LEU A 65 0.29 7.89 6.53
CA LEU A 65 -0.55 6.90 5.86
C LEU A 65 0.25 5.72 5.28
N ILE A 66 1.57 5.83 5.22
CA ILE A 66 2.45 4.77 4.71
C ILE A 66 2.34 3.47 5.52
N PRO A 67 2.38 3.47 6.87
CA PRO A 67 2.18 2.25 7.67
C PRO A 67 0.90 1.50 7.28
N ARG A 68 -0.20 2.25 7.19
CA ARG A 68 -1.53 1.73 6.87
C ARG A 68 -1.62 1.21 5.43
N TYR A 69 -0.96 1.86 4.47
CA TYR A 69 -0.89 1.35 3.10
C TYR A 69 -0.31 -0.08 3.08
N PHE A 70 0.84 -0.30 3.71
CA PHE A 70 1.45 -1.63 3.74
C PHE A 70 0.58 -2.63 4.49
N SER A 71 -0.03 -2.26 5.62
CA SER A 71 -0.93 -3.15 6.36
C SER A 71 -2.11 -3.62 5.49
N THR A 72 -2.70 -2.72 4.68
CA THR A 72 -3.85 -3.07 3.82
C THR A 72 -3.51 -4.08 2.72
N VAL A 73 -2.24 -4.16 2.30
CA VAL A 73 -1.79 -5.19 1.34
C VAL A 73 -1.97 -6.58 1.97
N PHE A 74 -1.58 -6.73 3.23
CA PHE A 74 -1.70 -7.99 3.96
C PHE A 74 -3.13 -8.32 4.39
N GLU A 75 -3.95 -7.33 4.73
CA GLU A 75 -5.39 -7.52 5.00
C GLU A 75 -6.14 -8.14 3.81
N GLY A 76 -5.63 -7.95 2.58
CA GLY A 76 -6.14 -8.60 1.36
C GLY A 76 -5.80 -10.08 1.21
N GLY A 77 -5.38 -10.77 2.27
CA GLY A 77 -5.03 -12.19 2.27
C GLY A 77 -3.61 -12.49 1.78
N VAL A 78 -2.74 -11.47 1.72
CA VAL A 78 -1.33 -11.62 1.39
C VAL A 78 -0.57 -12.12 2.63
N THR A 79 0.29 -13.12 2.43
CA THR A 79 1.15 -13.70 3.46
C THR A 79 2.60 -13.27 3.32
N ASP A 80 3.04 -12.94 2.11
CA ASP A 80 4.42 -12.52 1.80
C ASP A 80 4.41 -11.39 0.77
N LEU A 81 5.26 -10.39 0.97
CA LEU A 81 5.42 -9.22 0.10
C LEU A 81 6.92 -8.89 -0.03
N TYR A 82 7.39 -8.74 -1.27
CA TYR A 82 8.73 -8.24 -1.56
C TYR A 82 8.81 -7.57 -2.93
N TYR A 83 9.84 -6.76 -3.11
CA TYR A 83 10.13 -6.03 -4.34
C TYR A 83 11.41 -6.53 -4.98
N ILE A 84 11.36 -6.84 -6.27
CA ILE A 84 12.53 -7.19 -7.07
C ILE A 84 12.84 -6.00 -7.97
N LEU A 85 14.06 -5.47 -7.86
CA LEU A 85 14.58 -4.45 -8.77
C LEU A 85 15.55 -5.12 -9.73
N LYS A 86 15.33 -4.94 -11.05
CA LYS A 86 16.23 -5.45 -12.09
C LYS A 86 16.77 -4.30 -12.91
N HIS A 87 18.09 -4.26 -13.07
CA HIS A 87 18.79 -3.24 -13.86
C HIS A 87 18.45 -1.80 -13.42
N SER A 88 18.40 -1.57 -12.11
CA SER A 88 18.23 -0.24 -11.51
C SER A 88 19.34 0.71 -11.99
N LYS A 89 18.97 1.97 -12.21
CA LYS A 89 19.92 3.05 -12.48
C LYS A 89 19.97 3.96 -11.27
N GLU A 90 21.18 4.20 -10.77
CA GLU A 90 21.43 5.11 -9.65
C GLU A 90 21.88 6.47 -10.15
N SER A 91 21.35 7.54 -9.56
CA SER A 91 21.77 8.92 -9.81
C SER A 91 22.04 9.60 -8.47
N TYR A 92 23.25 10.12 -8.30
CA TYR A 92 23.70 10.74 -7.06
C TYR A 92 23.54 12.26 -7.14
N HIS A 93 22.87 12.83 -6.15
CA HIS A 93 22.71 14.27 -5.95
C HIS A 93 23.43 14.69 -4.67
N ASN A 94 23.50 16.00 -4.41
CA ASN A 94 24.23 16.52 -3.25
C ASN A 94 23.67 16.01 -1.90
N SER A 95 22.36 15.75 -1.82
CA SER A 95 21.67 15.36 -0.57
C SER A 95 20.74 14.15 -0.73
N SER A 96 20.73 13.51 -1.89
CA SER A 96 19.86 12.37 -2.16
C SER A 96 20.43 11.42 -3.21
N ILE A 97 19.96 10.19 -3.19
CA ILE A 97 20.23 9.18 -4.23
C ILE A 97 18.91 8.80 -4.87
N THR A 98 18.81 8.94 -6.19
CA THR A 98 17.65 8.50 -6.95
C THR A 98 17.93 7.12 -7.56
N VAL A 99 17.03 6.17 -7.31
CA VAL A 99 17.03 4.85 -7.97
C VAL A 99 15.85 4.78 -8.93
N ASP A 100 16.14 4.61 -10.22
CA ASP A 100 15.14 4.43 -11.26
C ASP A 100 15.20 3.00 -11.80
N CYS A 101 14.20 2.19 -11.45
CA CYS A 101 14.08 0.81 -11.87
C CYS A 101 12.88 0.63 -12.81
N ASP A 102 13.14 0.58 -14.11
CA ASP A 102 12.10 0.37 -15.13
C ASP A 102 11.46 -1.03 -15.07
N GLN A 103 12.21 -2.02 -14.56
CA GLN A 103 11.80 -3.42 -14.43
C GLN A 103 11.67 -3.82 -12.96
N CYS A 104 10.81 -3.11 -12.22
CA CYS A 104 10.46 -3.49 -10.87
C CYS A 104 9.30 -4.50 -10.87
N THR A 105 9.39 -5.52 -10.02
CA THR A 105 8.29 -6.44 -9.74
C THR A 105 7.96 -6.42 -8.25
N MET A 106 6.75 -5.99 -7.90
CA MET A 106 6.16 -6.23 -6.60
C MET A 106 5.54 -7.63 -6.62
N VAL A 107 5.97 -8.50 -5.70
CA VAL A 107 5.48 -9.87 -5.61
C VAL A 107 4.70 -10.04 -4.33
N THR A 108 3.46 -10.49 -4.44
CA THR A 108 2.63 -10.88 -3.30
C THR A 108 2.25 -12.35 -3.38
N GLN A 109 2.37 -13.05 -2.25
CA GLN A 109 1.88 -14.42 -2.11
C GLN A 109 0.58 -14.39 -1.31
N HIS A 110 -0.49 -14.95 -1.87
CA HIS A 110 -1.77 -15.09 -1.19
C HIS A 110 -1.85 -16.44 -0.48
N GLY A 111 -2.48 -16.43 0.70
CA GLY A 111 -2.71 -17.61 1.53
C GLY A 111 -3.98 -18.37 1.19
N LYS A 112 -4.52 -19.10 2.17
CA LYS A 112 -5.78 -19.85 2.03
C LYS A 112 -6.98 -18.90 1.80
N PRO A 113 -8.03 -19.33 1.07
CA PRO A 113 -8.16 -20.63 0.40
C PRO A 113 -7.45 -20.70 -0.96
N MET A 114 -7.07 -19.57 -1.54
CA MET A 114 -6.57 -19.46 -2.91
C MET A 114 -5.09 -19.09 -2.91
N PHE A 115 -4.22 -20.10 -2.79
CA PHE A 115 -2.78 -19.86 -2.86
C PHE A 115 -2.40 -19.37 -4.26
N THR A 116 -2.18 -18.08 -4.38
CA THR A 116 -1.93 -17.42 -5.67
C THR A 116 -0.74 -16.51 -5.52
N LYS A 117 0.20 -16.59 -6.46
CA LYS A 117 1.31 -15.64 -6.53
C LYS A 117 0.94 -14.55 -7.52
N VAL A 118 0.91 -13.30 -7.07
CA VAL A 118 0.65 -12.15 -7.93
C VAL A 118 1.98 -11.42 -8.16
N CYS A 119 2.34 -11.28 -9.44
CA CYS A 119 3.52 -10.53 -9.87
C CYS A 119 3.05 -9.25 -10.55
N THR A 120 3.29 -8.11 -9.90
CA THR A 120 2.89 -6.79 -10.37
C THR A 120 4.11 -6.05 -10.90
N GLU A 121 4.16 -5.83 -12.20
CA GLU A 121 5.31 -5.29 -12.91
C GLU A 121 5.13 -3.82 -13.25
N GLY A 122 6.19 -3.04 -13.08
CA GLY A 122 6.13 -1.60 -13.29
C GLY A 122 7.48 -0.91 -13.16
N ARG A 123 7.45 0.42 -13.27
CA ARG A 123 8.61 1.28 -13.00
C ARG A 123 8.53 1.78 -11.56
N LEU A 124 9.58 1.53 -10.79
CA LEU A 124 9.73 2.03 -9.42
C LEU A 124 10.82 3.10 -9.41
N ILE A 125 10.47 4.30 -8.98
CA ILE A 125 11.41 5.39 -8.73
C ILE A 125 11.45 5.62 -7.22
N LEU A 126 12.65 5.56 -6.65
CA LEU A 126 12.92 5.81 -5.25
C LEU A 126 13.85 7.00 -5.12
N GLU A 127 13.61 7.85 -4.14
CA GLU A 127 14.56 8.87 -3.70
C GLU A 127 14.92 8.58 -2.25
N PHE A 128 16.20 8.34 -2.00
CA PHE A 128 16.76 8.13 -0.67
C PHE A 128 17.47 9.38 -0.18
N THR A 129 17.46 9.62 1.13
CA THR A 129 18.37 10.58 1.75
C THR A 129 19.81 10.10 1.61
N PHE A 130 20.73 11.04 1.45
CA PHE A 130 22.17 10.75 1.43
C PHE A 130 22.79 10.96 2.81
N ASP A 131 22.37 10.13 3.76
CA ASP A 131 22.84 10.09 5.14
C ASP A 131 23.09 8.63 5.59
N ASP A 132 23.43 8.42 6.87
CA ASP A 132 23.74 7.11 7.42
C ASP A 132 22.53 6.16 7.51
N LEU A 133 21.30 6.70 7.53
CA LEU A 133 20.06 5.90 7.64
C LEU A 133 19.53 5.48 6.27
N MET A 134 19.79 6.28 5.24
CA MET A 134 19.37 6.05 3.86
C MET A 134 17.88 5.67 3.79
N ARG A 135 17.04 6.59 4.28
CA ARG A 135 15.58 6.42 4.31
C ARG A 135 14.95 6.94 3.02
N ILE A 136 13.83 6.35 2.67
CA ILE A 136 13.06 6.66 1.47
C ILE A 136 12.27 7.95 1.70
N LYS A 137 12.57 8.97 0.90
CA LYS A 137 11.82 10.22 0.84
C LYS A 137 10.69 10.15 -0.17
N THR A 138 10.96 9.58 -1.34
CA THR A 138 9.97 9.44 -2.41
C THR A 138 9.87 7.99 -2.84
N TRP A 139 8.67 7.43 -2.80
CA TRP A 139 8.33 6.14 -3.38
C TRP A 139 7.32 6.35 -4.50
N HIS A 140 7.69 6.10 -5.76
CA HIS A 140 6.77 6.20 -6.89
C HIS A 140 6.76 4.91 -7.70
N PHE A 141 5.69 4.12 -7.56
CA PHE A 141 5.49 2.91 -8.33
C PHE A 141 4.42 3.10 -9.41
N THR A 142 4.81 2.91 -10.66
CA THR A 142 3.93 2.97 -11.83
C THR A 142 3.71 1.56 -12.37
N ILE A 143 2.54 0.99 -12.11
CA ILE A 143 2.18 -0.36 -12.52
C ILE A 143 1.82 -0.35 -14.01
N ARG A 144 2.41 -1.29 -14.76
CA ARG A 144 2.16 -1.48 -16.20
C ARG A 144 1.31 -2.71 -16.46
N GLN A 145 1.63 -3.82 -15.79
CA GLN A 145 0.94 -5.09 -15.96
C GLN A 145 1.03 -5.93 -14.69
N TYR A 146 0.21 -6.98 -14.61
CA TYR A 146 0.26 -7.95 -13.52
C TYR A 146 -0.06 -9.35 -14.03
N ARG A 147 0.38 -10.37 -13.29
CA ARG A 147 0.08 -11.79 -13.58
C ARG A 147 -0.27 -12.51 -12.29
N GLU A 148 -1.33 -13.30 -12.32
CA GLU A 148 -1.72 -14.18 -11.22
C GLU A 148 -1.34 -15.62 -11.58
N LEU A 149 -0.55 -16.27 -10.71
CA LEU A 149 -0.02 -17.60 -10.92
C LEU A 149 -0.62 -18.55 -9.88
N VAL A 150 -1.43 -19.50 -10.37
CA VAL A 150 -2.05 -20.54 -9.55
C VAL A 150 -1.21 -21.82 -9.60
N PRO A 151 -0.87 -22.44 -8.46
CA PRO A 151 -0.17 -23.72 -8.40
C PRO A 151 -0.93 -24.83 -9.12
N ARG A 152 -0.22 -25.64 -9.90
CA ARG A 152 -0.81 -26.79 -10.63
C ARG A 152 -1.47 -27.82 -9.71
N SER A 153 -0.98 -27.98 -8.48
CA SER A 153 -1.58 -28.89 -7.50
C SER A 153 -3.01 -28.52 -7.14
N ILE A 154 -3.30 -27.22 -7.00
CA ILE A 154 -4.65 -26.72 -6.69
C ILE A 154 -5.59 -26.96 -7.86
N LEU A 155 -5.11 -26.73 -9.09
CA LEU A 155 -5.87 -27.02 -10.31
C LEU A 155 -6.20 -28.52 -10.41
N ALA A 156 -5.24 -29.39 -10.10
CA ALA A 156 -5.44 -30.84 -10.13
C ALA A 156 -6.44 -31.31 -9.07
N MET A 157 -6.39 -30.76 -7.86
CA MET A 157 -7.33 -31.10 -6.78
C MET A 157 -8.78 -30.75 -7.11
N HIS A 158 -9.01 -29.65 -7.82
CA HIS A 158 -10.35 -29.17 -8.17
C HIS A 158 -10.75 -29.45 -9.63
N ALA A 159 -10.01 -30.31 -10.34
CA ALA A 159 -10.23 -30.58 -11.76
C ALA A 159 -11.60 -31.21 -12.06
N GLN A 160 -12.20 -31.90 -11.08
CA GLN A 160 -13.51 -32.55 -11.21
C GLN A 160 -14.67 -31.65 -10.79
N ASP A 161 -14.39 -30.43 -10.31
CA ASP A 161 -15.39 -29.45 -9.91
C ASP A 161 -15.35 -28.24 -10.85
N PRO A 162 -16.22 -28.21 -11.89
CA PRO A 162 -16.28 -27.11 -12.82
C PRO A 162 -16.58 -25.75 -12.16
N GLN A 163 -17.30 -25.72 -11.04
CA GLN A 163 -17.65 -24.47 -10.36
C GLN A 163 -16.43 -23.84 -9.69
N VAL A 164 -15.59 -24.66 -9.05
CA VAL A 164 -14.35 -24.17 -8.42
C VAL A 164 -13.33 -23.75 -9.48
N LEU A 165 -13.26 -24.45 -10.60
CA LEU A 165 -12.38 -24.06 -11.70
C LEU A 165 -12.78 -22.71 -12.31
N GLU A 166 -14.08 -22.44 -12.45
CA GLU A 166 -14.57 -21.13 -12.89
C GLU A 166 -14.17 -20.02 -11.90
N GLN A 167 -14.22 -20.29 -10.59
CA GLN A 167 -13.76 -19.34 -9.57
C GLN A 167 -12.24 -19.10 -9.64
N LEU A 168 -11.44 -20.15 -9.84
CA LEU A 168 -9.98 -20.06 -10.03
C LEU A 168 -9.57 -19.29 -11.29
N SER A 169 -10.46 -19.20 -12.28
CA SER A 169 -10.21 -18.45 -13.51
C SER A 169 -10.40 -16.93 -13.37
N LYS A 170 -11.06 -16.49 -12.29
CA LYS A 170 -11.33 -15.07 -12.03
C LYS A 170 -10.16 -14.47 -11.26
N ASN A 171 -9.69 -13.30 -11.71
CA ASN A 171 -8.64 -12.57 -11.01
C ASN A 171 -9.10 -12.14 -9.63
N ILE A 172 -8.24 -12.28 -8.63
CA ILE A 172 -8.50 -11.85 -7.25
C ILE A 172 -8.05 -10.41 -7.01
N THR A 173 -7.23 -9.85 -7.90
CA THR A 173 -6.72 -8.48 -7.84
C THR A 173 -7.20 -7.63 -9.02
N ARG A 174 -7.07 -6.31 -8.89
CA ARG A 174 -7.21 -5.37 -10.02
C ARG A 174 -5.91 -4.60 -10.15
N MET A 175 -5.24 -4.71 -11.29
CA MET A 175 -3.89 -4.16 -11.51
C MET A 175 -2.87 -4.66 -10.49
N GLY A 176 -3.00 -5.91 -10.03
CA GLY A 176 -2.09 -6.49 -9.04
C GLY A 176 -2.26 -5.96 -7.62
N LEU A 177 -3.31 -5.18 -7.36
CA LEU A 177 -3.67 -4.66 -6.05
C LEU A 177 -4.97 -5.32 -5.55
N THR A 178 -5.03 -5.61 -4.25
CA THR A 178 -6.23 -6.17 -3.63
C THR A 178 -7.33 -5.12 -3.51
N ASN A 179 -8.59 -5.55 -3.40
CA ASN A 179 -9.71 -4.63 -3.20
C ASN A 179 -9.55 -3.81 -1.90
N PHE A 180 -8.95 -4.38 -0.85
CA PHE A 180 -8.65 -3.68 0.40
C PHE A 180 -7.72 -2.49 0.16
N THR A 181 -6.59 -2.73 -0.51
CA THR A 181 -5.63 -1.67 -0.86
C THR A 181 -6.27 -0.62 -1.77
N LEU A 182 -7.03 -1.02 -2.78
CA LEU A 182 -7.69 -0.09 -3.70
C LEU A 182 -8.75 0.77 -3.00
N ASN A 183 -9.54 0.18 -2.10
CA ASN A 183 -10.54 0.90 -1.33
C ASN A 183 -9.87 1.91 -0.40
N TYR A 184 -8.77 1.52 0.26
CA TYR A 184 -7.98 2.43 1.08
C TYR A 184 -7.47 3.64 0.28
N LEU A 185 -6.92 3.42 -0.92
CA LEU A 185 -6.42 4.50 -1.79
C LEU A 185 -7.54 5.45 -2.29
N ARG A 186 -8.77 4.94 -2.40
CA ARG A 186 -9.94 5.72 -2.86
C ARG A 186 -10.57 6.59 -1.76
N LEU A 187 -10.27 6.33 -0.49
CA LEU A 187 -10.86 7.11 0.60
C LEU A 187 -10.47 8.59 0.46
N PRO A 188 -11.42 9.52 0.60
CA PRO A 188 -11.11 10.94 0.51
C PRO A 188 -10.09 11.33 1.58
N LYS A 189 -9.14 12.20 1.23
CA LYS A 189 -8.06 12.64 2.14
C LYS A 189 -8.57 13.15 3.50
N HIS A 190 -9.76 13.73 3.54
CA HIS A 190 -10.40 14.19 4.78
C HIS A 190 -10.76 13.04 5.74
N TYR A 191 -11.18 11.88 5.21
CA TYR A 191 -11.47 10.69 6.01
C TYR A 191 -10.20 9.99 6.49
N LEU A 192 -9.12 10.04 5.69
CA LEU A 192 -7.82 9.52 6.09
C LEU A 192 -7.26 10.30 7.28
N CYS A 193 -7.45 11.63 7.31
CA CYS A 193 -7.14 12.48 8.48
C CYS A 193 -8.05 12.19 9.69
N TRP A 194 -9.27 11.71 9.47
CA TRP A 194 -10.19 11.34 10.55
C TRP A 194 -9.82 10.00 11.19
N ALA A 195 -9.49 8.99 10.38
CA ALA A 195 -8.97 7.70 10.85
C ALA A 195 -7.63 7.86 11.61
N GLU A 196 -6.80 8.82 11.19
CA GLU A 196 -5.58 9.24 11.89
C GLU A 196 -5.87 9.75 13.31
N LYS A 197 -6.95 10.51 13.51
CA LYS A 197 -7.36 10.99 14.84
C LYS A 197 -7.93 9.89 15.74
N GLU A 198 -8.60 8.88 15.19
CA GLU A 198 -9.04 7.72 15.97
C GLU A 198 -7.85 6.89 16.50
N GLN A 199 -6.82 6.66 15.68
CA GLN A 199 -5.62 5.93 16.11
C GLN A 199 -4.76 6.71 17.10
N GLN A 200 -4.64 8.04 16.95
CA GLN A 200 -3.78 8.85 17.83
C GLN A 200 -4.41 9.16 19.20
N TYR A 201 -5.74 9.24 19.30
CA TYR A 201 -6.43 9.70 20.51
C TYR A 201 -7.39 8.70 21.16
N GLY A 202 -7.62 7.52 20.59
CA GLY A 202 -8.40 6.46 21.25
C GLY A 202 -9.79 6.87 21.73
N PHE A 203 -10.45 7.82 21.05
CA PHE A 203 -11.78 8.27 21.46
C PHE A 203 -12.85 7.26 21.02
N VAL A 204 -13.31 6.44 21.97
CA VAL A 204 -14.62 5.80 21.89
C VAL A 204 -15.67 6.89 22.07
N SER A 205 -16.23 7.40 20.97
CA SER A 205 -17.55 8.03 20.99
C SER A 205 -18.52 7.08 20.31
N ALA A 206 -19.17 6.26 21.13
CA ALA A 206 -20.41 5.60 20.75
C ALA A 206 -21.44 6.70 20.44
N GLY A 207 -21.58 7.04 19.15
CA GLY A 207 -22.37 8.20 18.76
C GLY A 207 -22.81 8.28 17.30
N SER A 208 -22.72 7.21 16.50
CA SER A 208 -23.66 6.88 15.41
C SER A 208 -23.17 5.62 14.71
N CYS A 209 -23.52 4.47 15.28
CA CYS A 209 -23.38 3.20 14.58
C CYS A 209 -24.40 3.23 13.42
N ARG A 210 -23.94 3.55 12.20
CA ARG A 210 -24.62 3.06 10.98
C ARG A 210 -23.77 1.94 10.43
N SER A 211 -24.25 0.73 10.69
CA SER A 211 -23.86 -0.48 9.97
C SER A 211 -23.87 -0.19 8.46
N TRP A 212 -22.71 -0.23 7.82
CA TRP A 212 -22.65 -0.24 6.35
C TRP A 212 -22.61 -1.69 5.88
N THR A 213 -23.80 -2.29 5.84
CA THR A 213 -24.06 -3.37 4.90
C THR A 213 -24.09 -2.76 3.50
N SER A 214 -23.42 -3.44 2.58
CA SER A 214 -23.37 -3.15 1.15
C SER A 214 -24.73 -2.73 0.56
N SER A 215 -24.84 -1.49 0.08
CA SER A 215 -25.78 -1.12 -0.98
C SER A 215 -25.37 0.18 -1.70
N PRO A 216 -25.70 0.32 -3.00
CA PRO A 216 -25.12 1.29 -3.90
C PRO A 216 -26.06 2.48 -4.01
N ASN A 217 -25.84 3.56 -3.25
CA ASN A 217 -26.37 4.89 -3.55
C ASN A 217 -25.66 5.91 -2.66
N LEU A 218 -24.83 6.77 -3.27
CA LEU A 218 -24.28 7.96 -2.63
C LEU A 218 -25.42 8.96 -2.37
N PRO A 219 -25.48 9.63 -1.20
CA PRO A 219 -26.31 10.81 -1.05
C PRO A 219 -25.56 12.06 -1.49
N THR A 220 -26.23 12.85 -2.33
CA THR A 220 -25.98 14.26 -2.63
C THR A 220 -25.80 15.10 -1.37
N LEU A 221 -24.75 15.92 -1.36
CA LEU A 221 -24.52 17.01 -0.40
C LEU A 221 -25.71 17.98 -0.43
N ILE A 222 -26.32 18.23 0.74
CA ILE A 222 -27.17 19.41 0.95
C ILE A 222 -26.32 20.45 1.67
N GLU A 223 -26.39 21.65 1.09
CA GLU A 223 -25.67 22.87 1.36
C GLU A 223 -26.10 23.52 2.69
N GLU A 224 -25.13 24.19 3.31
CA GLU A 224 -25.15 25.27 4.31
C GLU A 224 -26.39 25.53 5.19
N ASP A 225 -26.14 25.72 6.49
CA ASP A 225 -26.68 26.91 7.17
C ASP A 225 -25.70 27.48 8.21
N LYS A 226 -25.37 28.76 8.03
CA LYS A 226 -24.64 29.64 8.96
C LYS A 226 -25.64 30.65 9.50
N LYS A 227 -25.43 31.07 10.76
CA LYS A 227 -26.04 32.17 11.55
C LYS A 227 -27.10 31.67 12.56
N GLU A 228 -27.17 32.16 13.79
CA GLU A 228 -26.85 33.50 14.28
C GLU A 228 -26.59 33.50 15.81
N LEU A 229 -25.66 34.35 16.27
CA LEU A 229 -25.52 34.74 17.67
C LEU A 229 -26.72 35.62 18.08
N GLY A 230 -27.27 35.41 19.28
CA GLY A 230 -28.29 36.29 19.84
C GLY A 230 -28.50 36.12 21.35
N ASN A 231 -27.84 37.01 22.11
CA ASN A 231 -28.20 37.62 23.39
C ASN A 231 -28.80 36.79 24.54
N HIS A 232 -28.06 36.77 25.65
CA HIS A 232 -28.56 36.45 26.98
C HIS A 232 -28.58 37.75 27.82
N THR A 233 -29.78 38.23 28.12
CA THR A 233 -30.09 39.09 29.28
C THR A 233 -31.52 38.78 29.69
N ASP A 234 -31.65 38.12 30.83
CA ASP A 234 -32.46 38.56 31.98
C ASP A 234 -32.00 37.77 33.22
#